data_AF-A0A815IBT1-F1
#
_entry.id   AF-A0A815IBT1-F1
#
_cell.length_a   1.000
_cell.length_b   1.000
_cell.length_c   1.000
_cell.angle_alpha   90.00
_cell.angle_beta   90.00
_cell.angle_gamma   90.00
#
_symmetry.space_group_name_H-M   'P 1'
#
loop_
_entity.id
_entity.type
_entity.pdbx_description
1 polymer ?
#
loop_
_entity_poly.entity_id
_entity_poly.type
_entity_poly.pdbx_seq_one_letter_code
_entity_poly.pdbx_strand_id
1 'polypeptide(L)'
;MQQKLLSWAHDHPSAGHGGRQKTLFRLTTRVFWDSIRKDVYNYVASCQACQQFKYNNISLANPLQTHIVNEPWHTIGIDIMGSFPKKAR
;
A
#
# COMPACT_ATOMS: atom_id res chain seq x y z
N MET A 1 22.54 15.53 -10.09
CA MET A 1 22.54 16.01 -8.68
C MET A 1 21.21 15.72 -7.98
N GLN A 2 20.07 16.12 -8.56
CA GLN A 2 18.72 15.91 -7.99
C GLN A 2 18.41 14.44 -7.64
N GLN A 3 18.75 13.47 -8.50
CA GLN A 3 18.55 12.04 -8.20
C GLN A 3 19.23 11.57 -6.90
N LYS A 4 20.45 12.04 -6.63
CA LYS A 4 21.16 11.68 -5.39
C LYS A 4 20.45 12.24 -4.16
N LEU A 5 19.89 13.45 -4.26
CA LEU A 5 19.11 14.07 -3.19
C LEU A 5 17.78 13.32 -2.96
N LEU A 6 17.09 12.94 -4.05
CA LEU A 6 15.85 12.15 -3.98
C LEU A 6 16.10 10.79 -3.30
N SER A 7 17.15 10.08 -3.71
CA SER A 7 17.53 8.81 -3.10
C SER A 7 17.92 8.98 -1.63
N TRP A 8 18.72 9.99 -1.28
CA TRP A 8 19.07 10.27 0.11
C TRP A 8 17.82 10.58 0.98
N ALA A 9 16.84 11.31 0.44
CA ALA A 9 15.64 11.69 1.18
C ALA A 9 14.58 10.59 1.27
N HIS A 10 14.67 9.54 0.44
CA HIS A 10 13.68 8.47 0.36
C HIS A 10 14.23 7.09 0.76
N ASP A 11 15.38 6.70 0.22
CA ASP A 11 15.96 5.35 0.34
C ASP A 11 16.93 5.20 1.51
N HIS A 12 17.43 6.31 2.06
CA HIS A 12 18.32 6.23 3.23
C HIS A 12 17.62 5.48 4.37
N PRO A 13 18.29 4.58 5.12
CA PRO A 13 17.64 3.80 6.17
C PRO A 13 16.90 4.65 7.22
N SER A 14 17.45 5.81 7.58
CA SER A 14 16.77 6.77 8.49
C SER A 14 15.63 7.58 7.83
N ALA A 15 15.47 7.48 6.51
CA ALA A 15 14.33 8.02 5.77
C ALA A 15 13.13 7.07 5.73
N GLY A 16 13.38 5.77 5.81
CA GLY A 16 12.34 4.75 5.99
C GLY A 16 11.28 4.77 4.89
N HIS A 17 11.65 5.09 3.65
CA HIS A 17 10.72 5.11 2.50
C HIS A 17 9.45 5.95 2.76
N GLY A 18 9.64 7.14 3.35
CA GLY A 18 8.57 8.09 3.64
C GLY A 18 7.65 8.35 2.45
N GLY A 19 6.36 8.60 2.71
CA GLY A 19 5.42 9.01 1.67
C GLY A 19 5.80 10.37 1.05
N ARG A 20 5.14 10.72 -0.06
CA ARG A 20 5.40 11.92 -0.87
C ARG A 20 5.63 13.19 -0.04
N GLN A 21 4.74 13.46 0.92
CA GLN A 21 4.84 14.65 1.77
C GLN A 21 6.05 14.62 2.73
N LYS A 22 6.35 13.46 3.33
CA LYS A 22 7.50 13.31 4.25
C LYS A 22 8.82 13.48 3.50
N THR A 23 8.94 12.88 2.31
CA THR A 23 10.12 13.02 1.46
C THR A 23 10.28 14.45 0.96
N LEU A 24 9.18 15.10 0.54
CA LEU A 24 9.21 16.50 0.11
C LEU A 24 9.67 17.41 1.24
N PHE A 25 9.06 17.29 2.43
CA PHE A 25 9.41 18.09 3.61
C PHE A 25 10.90 17.96 3.95
N ARG A 26 11.44 16.74 3.95
CA ARG A 26 12.87 16.50 4.22
C ARG A 26 13.77 17.25 3.22
N LEU A 27 13.43 17.22 1.93
CA LEU A 27 14.22 17.90 0.90
C LEU A 27 14.12 19.41 1.00
N THR A 28 12.91 19.95 1.14
CA THR A 28 12.67 21.40 1.17
C THR A 28 13.29 22.09 2.38
N THR A 29 13.75 21.34 3.39
CA THR A 29 14.50 21.91 4.52
C THR A 29 15.95 22.30 4.17
N ARG A 30 16.49 21.81 3.05
CA ARG A 30 17.93 21.97 2.71
C ARG A 30 18.19 22.42 1.29
N VAL A 31 17.28 22.12 0.37
CA VAL A 31 17.48 22.30 -1.07
C VAL A 31 16.21 22.78 -1.74
N PHE A 32 16.37 23.50 -2.84
CA PHE A 32 15.28 24.01 -3.66
C PHE A 32 15.60 23.83 -5.13
N TRP A 33 14.58 23.49 -5.92
CA TRP A 33 14.55 23.63 -7.37
C TRP A 33 13.08 23.65 -7.83
N ASP A 34 12.83 24.19 -9.02
CA ASP A 34 11.48 24.51 -9.51
C ASP A 34 10.54 23.28 -9.54
N SER A 35 11.03 22.15 -10.05
CA SER A 35 10.26 20.91 -10.19
C SER A 35 10.28 19.99 -8.95
N ILE A 36 10.79 20.43 -7.79
CA ILE A 36 11.04 19.57 -6.62
C ILE A 36 9.85 18.72 -6.20
N ARG A 37 8.65 19.32 -6.20
CA ARG A 37 7.42 18.61 -5.84
C ARG A 37 7.11 17.50 -6.84
N LYS A 38 7.19 17.80 -8.14
CA LYS A 38 6.92 16.84 -9.22
C LYS A 38 7.92 15.68 -9.16
N ASP A 39 9.20 15.99 -8.98
CA ASP A 39 10.26 14.99 -8.96
C ASP A 39 10.14 14.06 -7.75
N VAL A 40 9.84 14.60 -6.57
CA VAL A 40 9.56 13.79 -5.37
C VAL A 40 8.36 12.87 -5.57
N TYR A 41 7.27 13.39 -6.13
CA TYR A 41 6.05 12.61 -6.34
C TYR A 41 6.30 11.45 -7.29
N ASN A 42 7.01 11.71 -8.40
CA ASN A 42 7.39 10.72 -9.38
C ASN A 42 8.35 9.68 -8.78
N TYR A 43 9.37 10.12 -8.04
CA TYR A 43 10.36 9.23 -7.42
C TYR A 43 9.71 8.24 -6.44
N VAL A 44 8.88 8.75 -5.53
CA VAL A 44 8.16 7.92 -4.55
C VAL A 44 7.15 7.00 -5.24
N ALA A 45 6.50 7.46 -6.31
CA ALA A 45 5.58 6.62 -7.10
C ALA A 45 6.32 5.49 -7.82
N SER A 46 7.55 5.70 -8.29
CA SER A 46 8.38 4.67 -8.94
C SER A 46 9.09 3.71 -7.97
N CYS A 47 9.05 3.95 -6.65
CA CYS A 47 9.75 3.11 -5.68
C CYS A 47 9.07 1.73 -5.56
N GLN A 48 9.72 0.68 -6.08
CA GLN A 48 9.19 -0.69 -6.07
C GLN A 48 8.88 -1.20 -4.66
N ALA A 49 9.78 -0.99 -3.69
CA ALA A 49 9.55 -1.39 -2.30
C ALA A 49 8.31 -0.71 -1.72
N CYS A 50 8.12 0.59 -1.96
CA CYS A 50 6.90 1.27 -1.56
C CYS A 50 5.66 0.67 -2.22
N GLN A 51 5.69 0.40 -3.52
CA GLN A 51 4.52 -0.14 -4.23
C GLN A 51 4.17 -1.58 -3.83
N GLN A 52 5.17 -2.37 -3.41
CA GLN A 52 4.96 -3.75 -2.97
C GLN A 52 4.44 -3.83 -1.53
N PHE A 53 4.96 -3.00 -0.62
CA PHE A 53 4.70 -3.13 0.81
C PHE A 53 3.69 -2.12 1.37
N LYS A 54 3.48 -0.97 0.71
CA LYS A 54 2.46 -0.03 1.20
C LYS A 54 1.08 -0.52 0.85
N TYR A 55 0.20 -0.39 1.84
CA TYR A 55 -1.22 -0.59 1.66
C TYR A 55 -1.77 0.38 0.59
N ASN A 56 -2.44 -0.18 -0.40
CA ASN A 56 -3.19 0.59 -1.38
C ASN A 56 -4.54 0.98 -0.77
N ASN A 57 -4.74 2.28 -0.52
CA ASN A 57 -6.04 2.85 -0.09
C ASN A 57 -7.10 2.85 -1.22
N ILE A 58 -6.91 2.03 -2.25
CA ILE A 58 -7.93 1.86 -3.28
C ILE A 58 -9.02 1.02 -2.63
N SER A 59 -10.14 1.67 -2.29
CA SER A 59 -11.36 0.96 -1.95
C SER A 59 -11.65 -0.01 -3.09
N LEU A 60 -11.75 -1.31 -2.79
CA LEU A 60 -12.17 -2.30 -3.77
C LEU A 60 -13.48 -1.79 -4.37
N ALA A 61 -13.47 -1.54 -5.68
CA ALA A 61 -14.52 -0.76 -6.36
C ALA A 61 -15.92 -1.41 -6.35
N ASN A 62 -16.07 -2.57 -5.72
CA ASN A 62 -17.35 -3.24 -5.54
C ASN A 62 -17.47 -3.74 -4.09
N PRO A 63 -18.35 -3.14 -3.27
CA PRO A 63 -18.76 -3.77 -2.03
C PRO A 63 -19.42 -5.11 -2.35
N LEU A 64 -19.15 -6.13 -1.53
CA LEU A 64 -19.77 -7.44 -1.66
C LEU A 64 -21.29 -7.28 -1.63
N GLN A 65 -21.98 -7.80 -2.65
CA GLN A 65 -23.44 -7.87 -2.66
C GLN A 65 -23.86 -9.16 -1.94
N THR A 66 -24.76 -9.03 -0.98
CA THR A 66 -25.38 -10.18 -0.31
C THR A 66 -26.38 -10.86 -1.24
N HIS A 67 -26.41 -12.19 -1.24
CA HIS A 67 -27.45 -12.94 -1.92
C HIS A 67 -28.82 -12.71 -1.26
N ILE A 68 -29.82 -12.35 -2.07
CA ILE A 68 -31.21 -12.25 -1.61
C ILE A 68 -31.82 -13.66 -1.67
N VAL A 69 -32.28 -14.17 -0.53
CA VAL A 69 -32.94 -15.49 -0.42
C VAL A 69 -34.40 -15.24 -0.06
N ASN A 70 -35.31 -15.49 -1.01
CA ASN A 70 -36.73 -15.15 -0.86
C ASN A 70 -37.57 -16.25 -0.17
N GLU A 71 -37.08 -17.49 -0.16
CA GLU A 71 -37.82 -18.65 0.34
C GLU A 71 -36.88 -19.64 1.06
N PRO A 72 -37.37 -20.40 2.05
CA PRO A 72 -36.59 -21.45 2.70
C PRO A 72 -36.04 -22.45 1.67
N TRP A 73 -34.80 -22.90 1.87
CA TRP A 73 -34.11 -23.89 1.02
C TRP A 73 -33.77 -23.45 -0.42
N HIS A 74 -33.98 -22.17 -0.76
CA HIS A 74 -33.67 -21.66 -2.10
C HIS A 74 -32.16 -21.57 -2.41
N THR A 75 -31.32 -21.40 -1.39
CA THR A 75 -29.86 -21.29 -1.56
C THR A 75 -29.14 -21.98 -0.40
N ILE A 76 -28.07 -22.72 -0.72
CA ILE A 76 -27.23 -23.43 0.26
C ILE A 76 -25.80 -22.93 0.11
N GLY A 77 -25.26 -22.31 1.16
CA GLY A 77 -23.84 -22.01 1.28
C GLY A 77 -23.12 -23.18 1.94
N ILE A 78 -22.14 -23.76 1.27
CA ILE A 78 -21.31 -24.85 1.80
C ILE A 78 -19.88 -24.34 1.91
N ASP A 79 -19.29 -24.52 3.09
CA ASP A 79 -17.88 -24.23 3.33
C ASP A 79 -17.23 -25.41 4.06
N ILE A 80 -15.91 -25.58 3.88
CA ILE A 80 -15.14 -26.67 4.47
C ILE A 80 -14.26 -26.09 5.57
N MET A 81 -14.51 -26.50 6.81
CA MET A 81 -13.60 -26.19 7.92
C MET A 81 -12.46 -27.23 8.00
N GLY A 82 -11.24 -26.75 8.22
CA GLY A 82 -10.04 -27.57 8.04
C GLY A 82 -8.94 -27.38 9.08
N SER A 83 -8.13 -28.45 9.22
CA SER A 83 -7.05 -28.69 10.20
C SER A 83 -7.50 -28.78 11.67
N PHE A 84 -8.41 -29.71 11.95
CA PHE A 84 -8.69 -30.11 13.32
C PHE A 84 -7.54 -30.95 13.90
N PRO A 85 -7.22 -30.81 15.21
CA PRO A 85 -6.20 -31.62 15.85
C PRO A 85 -6.57 -33.10 15.77
N LYS A 86 -5.60 -33.94 15.42
CA LYS A 86 -5.76 -35.39 15.52
C LYS A 86 -5.83 -35.74 17.00
N LYS A 87 -6.82 -36.55 17.41
CA LYS A 87 -6.81 -37.12 18.76
C LYS A 87 -5.53 -37.93 18.91
N ALA A 88 -4.78 -37.71 20.00
CA ALA A 88 -3.69 -38.58 20.38
C ALA A 88 -4.28 -39.97 20.65
N ARG A 89 -3.65 -41.02 20.09
CA ARG A 89 -4.05 -42.41 20.24
C ARG A 89 -3.68 -42.93 21.62
#